data_AF-A0A5C6W889-F1
#
_entry.id   AF-A0A5C6W889-F1
#
_cell.length_a   1.000
_cell.length_b   1.000
_cell.length_c   1.000
_cell.angle_alpha   90.00
_cell.angle_beta   90.00
_cell.angle_gamma   90.00
#
_symmetry.space_group_name_H-M   'P 1'
#
loop_
_entity.id
_entity.type
_entity.pdbx_description
1 polymer ?
#
loop_
_entity_poly.entity_id
_entity_poly.type
_entity_poly.pdbx_seq_one_letter_code
_entity_poly.pdbx_strand_id
1 'polypeptide(L)'
;MIKGFLEKLLNSKQQTVSTEKQYISEDQVQAIVDQRLKEHASTLQQTTTSTEEEEHLLTAKQIDYALSLVHKIDDFILAIDPAKLTVKDLNRLIAYNRYKNKGTVVNLVKKGVLRKK
;
A
#
# COMPACT_ATOMS: atom_id res chain seq x y z
N MET A 1 -9.52 16.97 -56.67
CA MET A 1 -9.04 17.94 -55.66
C MET A 1 -8.55 17.25 -54.39
N ILE A 2 -7.61 16.30 -54.46
CA ILE A 2 -7.14 15.54 -53.28
C ILE A 2 -5.59 15.60 -53.13
N LYS A 3 -4.87 16.14 -54.13
CA LYS A 3 -3.40 16.21 -54.12
C LYS A 3 -2.83 17.28 -53.17
N GLY A 4 -3.57 18.37 -52.92
CA GLY A 4 -3.10 19.46 -52.04
C GLY A 4 -3.15 19.15 -50.54
N PHE A 5 -3.90 18.12 -50.12
CA PHE A 5 -3.99 17.75 -48.70
C PHE A 5 -2.82 16.87 -48.25
N LEU A 6 -2.29 16.02 -49.16
CA LEU A 6 -1.15 15.14 -48.87
C LEU A 6 0.18 15.92 -48.80
N GLU A 7 0.39 16.94 -49.64
CA GLU A 7 1.58 17.80 -49.54
C GLU A 7 1.64 18.58 -48.21
N LYS A 8 0.48 19.00 -47.70
CA LYS A 8 0.39 19.73 -46.43
C LYS A 8 0.67 18.86 -45.20
N LEU A 9 0.52 17.54 -45.32
CA LEU A 9 0.83 16.60 -44.23
C LEU A 9 2.30 16.15 -44.24
N LEU A 10 2.93 16.05 -45.42
CA LEU A 10 4.34 15.68 -45.53
C LEU A 10 5.30 16.84 -45.18
N ASN A 11 4.91 18.09 -45.47
CA ASN A 11 5.77 19.25 -45.23
C ASN A 11 5.65 19.86 -43.82
N SER A 12 4.78 19.33 -42.94
CA SER A 12 4.52 19.89 -41.60
C SER A 12 5.39 19.30 -40.48
N LYS A 13 6.39 18.45 -40.79
CA LYS A 13 7.27 17.85 -39.78
C LYS A 13 8.76 17.81 -40.15
N GLN A 14 9.24 18.87 -40.79
CA GLN A 14 10.67 19.21 -40.75
C GLN A 14 10.87 20.55 -40.05
N GLN A 15 10.36 20.66 -38.82
CA GLN A 15 10.94 21.59 -37.86
C GLN A 15 12.07 20.83 -37.18
N THR A 16 13.26 20.97 -37.76
CA THR A 16 14.52 20.53 -37.18
C THR A 16 14.69 21.23 -35.85
N VAL A 17 14.31 20.54 -34.77
CA VAL A 17 14.75 20.90 -33.43
C VAL A 17 16.24 20.64 -33.43
N SER A 18 17.03 21.71 -33.50
CA SER A 18 18.47 21.67 -33.31
C SER A 18 18.73 21.00 -31.97
N THR A 19 19.14 19.74 -31.97
CA THR A 19 19.60 19.05 -30.77
C THR A 19 20.98 19.62 -30.41
N GLU A 20 20.99 20.82 -29.83
CA GLU A 20 22.11 21.25 -29.01
C GLU A 20 22.10 20.31 -27.80
N LYS A 21 22.99 19.32 -27.82
CA LYS A 21 23.24 18.46 -26.66
C LYS A 21 23.75 19.37 -25.55
N GLN A 22 22.85 19.89 -24.73
CA GLN A 22 23.24 20.56 -23.50
C GLN A 22 23.89 19.51 -22.62
N TYR A 23 25.22 19.60 -22.51
CA TYR A 23 26.00 18.81 -21.57
C TYR A 23 25.57 19.25 -20.17
N ILE A 24 24.73 18.44 -19.54
CA ILE A 24 24.41 18.59 -18.12
C ILE A 24 25.72 18.35 -17.38
N SER A 25 26.23 19.36 -16.66
CA SER A 25 27.42 19.21 -15.84
C SER A 25 27.16 18.21 -14.71
N GLU A 26 28.18 17.46 -14.30
CA GLU A 26 28.08 16.45 -13.22
C GLU A 26 27.45 17.04 -11.95
N ASP A 27 27.75 18.30 -11.64
CA ASP A 27 27.18 19.05 -10.52
C ASP A 27 25.66 19.20 -10.59
N GLN A 28 25.10 19.40 -11.79
CA GLN A 28 23.65 19.49 -11.98
C GLN A 28 22.97 18.13 -11.82
N VAL A 29 23.63 17.05 -12.26
CA VAL A 29 23.12 15.69 -12.05
C VAL A 29 23.08 15.38 -10.55
N GLN A 30 24.15 15.71 -9.82
CA GLN A 30 24.22 15.47 -8.38
C GLN A 30 23.15 16.26 -7.63
N ALA A 31 22.94 17.53 -7.97
CA ALA A 31 21.91 18.36 -7.36
C ALA A 31 20.49 17.80 -7.59
N ILE A 32 20.20 17.29 -8.79
CA ILE A 32 18.90 16.67 -9.10
C ILE A 32 18.69 15.39 -8.30
N VAL A 33 19.73 14.55 -8.18
CA VAL A 33 19.67 13.31 -7.39
C VAL A 33 19.45 13.62 -5.91
N ASP A 34 20.20 14.57 -5.36
CA ASP A 34 20.11 14.96 -3.94
C ASP A 34 18.75 15.58 -3.61
N GLN A 35 18.20 16.42 -4.51
CA GLN A 35 16.87 16.98 -4.37
C GLN A 35 15.81 15.86 -4.35
N ARG A 36 15.88 14.90 -5.28
CA ARG A 36 14.96 13.77 -5.33
C ARG A 36 15.08 12.88 -4.09
N LEU A 37 16.29 12.61 -3.63
CA LEU A 37 16.52 11.82 -2.41
C LEU A 37 15.90 12.51 -1.19
N LYS A 38 16.04 13.84 -1.09
CA LYS A 38 15.49 14.63 0.02
C LYS A 38 13.96 14.69 -0.01
N GLU A 39 13.35 14.81 -1.18
CA GLU A 39 11.89 14.77 -1.37
C GLU A 39 11.33 13.39 -0.99
N HIS A 40 12.00 12.31 -1.40
CA HIS A 40 11.62 10.94 -1.04
C HIS A 40 11.78 10.68 0.46
N ALA A 41 12.88 11.13 1.07
CA ALA A 41 13.10 10.99 2.51
C ALA A 41 12.06 11.76 3.35
N SER A 42 11.67 12.97 2.92
CA SER A 42 10.68 13.79 3.62
C SER A 42 9.27 13.18 3.54
N THR A 43 8.93 12.55 2.40
CA THR A 43 7.65 11.85 2.21
C THR A 43 7.53 10.63 3.13
N LEU A 44 8.62 9.89 3.35
CA LEU A 44 8.66 8.74 4.25
C LEU A 44 8.56 9.12 5.74
N GLN A 45 9.09 10.29 6.12
CA GLN A 45 8.99 10.76 7.50
C GLN A 45 7.59 11.23 7.87
N GLN A 46 6.84 11.85 6.93
CA GLN A 46 5.45 12.28 7.18
C GLN A 46 4.46 11.15 7.44
N THR A 47 4.77 9.91 7.05
CA THR A 47 3.90 8.75 7.29
C THR A 47 4.08 8.09 8.66
N THR A 48 4.94 8.60 9.56
CA THR A 48 5.36 7.83 10.75
C THR A 48 5.01 8.41 12.12
N THR A 49 4.38 9.58 12.24
CA THR A 49 4.42 10.32 13.53
C THR A 49 3.11 10.67 14.20
N SER A 50 1.92 10.31 13.71
CA SER A 50 0.70 10.74 14.42
C SER A 50 -0.48 9.77 14.29
N THR A 51 -0.94 9.22 15.42
CA THR A 51 -2.30 8.65 15.63
C THR A 51 -2.70 7.35 14.92
N GLU A 52 -1.77 6.51 14.45
CA GLU A 52 -2.16 5.21 13.87
C GLU A 52 -2.73 4.24 14.91
N GLU A 53 -2.26 4.21 16.16
CA GLU A 53 -2.61 3.12 17.08
C GLU A 53 -4.11 3.01 17.41
N GLU A 54 -4.85 4.13 17.50
CA GLU A 54 -6.30 4.13 17.78
C GLU A 54 -7.13 3.81 16.53
N GLU A 55 -6.74 4.28 15.34
CA GLU A 55 -7.41 3.95 14.07
C GLU A 55 -7.31 2.45 13.72
N HIS A 56 -6.40 1.74 14.38
CA HIS A 56 -6.21 0.31 14.14
C HIS A 56 -7.02 -0.57 15.08
N LEU A 57 -7.61 -0.06 16.17
CA LEU A 57 -8.41 -0.86 17.10
C LEU A 57 -9.86 -1.07 16.60
N LEU A 58 -10.50 -2.12 17.10
CA LEU A 58 -11.88 -2.43 16.74
C LEU A 58 -12.89 -1.64 17.58
N THR A 59 -13.97 -1.18 16.94
CA THR A 59 -15.19 -0.74 17.64
C THR A 59 -15.87 -1.91 18.35
N ALA A 60 -16.72 -1.64 19.34
CA ALA A 60 -17.45 -2.70 20.08
C ALA A 60 -18.20 -3.68 19.15
N LYS A 61 -18.92 -3.17 18.14
CA LYS A 61 -19.61 -4.02 17.16
C LYS A 61 -18.65 -4.91 16.35
N GLN A 62 -17.47 -4.39 16.03
CA GLN A 62 -16.45 -5.15 15.32
C GLN A 62 -15.79 -6.19 16.22
N ILE A 63 -15.63 -5.92 17.51
CA ILE A 63 -15.16 -6.89 18.51
C ILE A 63 -16.15 -8.05 18.59
N ASP A 64 -17.44 -7.78 18.76
CA ASP A 64 -18.48 -8.81 18.81
C ASP A 64 -18.46 -9.69 17.56
N TYR A 65 -18.32 -9.05 16.40
CA TYR A 65 -18.20 -9.76 15.15
C TYR A 65 -16.93 -10.62 15.09
N ALA A 66 -15.76 -10.08 15.49
CA ALA A 66 -14.51 -10.81 15.54
C ALA A 66 -14.63 -12.05 16.45
N LEU A 67 -15.22 -11.91 17.64
CA LEU A 67 -15.46 -13.00 18.57
C LEU A 67 -16.37 -14.09 17.96
N SER A 68 -17.43 -13.68 17.26
CA SER A 68 -18.30 -14.61 16.53
C SER A 68 -17.57 -15.40 15.44
N LEU A 69 -16.54 -14.79 14.83
CA LEU A 69 -15.70 -15.44 13.83
C LEU A 69 -14.70 -16.40 14.45
N VAL A 70 -14.15 -16.08 15.63
CA VAL A 70 -13.26 -16.97 16.40
C VAL A 70 -14.03 -18.21 16.87
N HIS A 71 -15.27 -18.05 17.36
CA HIS A 71 -16.12 -19.18 17.76
C HIS A 71 -16.42 -20.18 16.64
N LYS A 72 -16.30 -19.78 15.37
CA LYS A 72 -16.46 -20.67 14.21
C LYS A 72 -15.18 -21.45 13.86
N ILE A 73 -14.09 -21.20 14.59
CA ILE A 73 -12.80 -21.87 14.42
C ILE A 73 -12.60 -22.80 15.63
N ASP A 74 -13.16 -24.00 15.55
CA ASP A 74 -13.29 -24.93 16.70
C ASP A 74 -11.96 -25.23 17.43
N ASP A 75 -10.84 -25.20 16.70
CA ASP A 75 -9.51 -25.56 17.22
C ASP A 75 -8.78 -24.40 17.94
N PHE A 76 -9.31 -23.16 17.88
CA PHE A 76 -8.59 -21.97 18.33
C PHE A 76 -9.42 -21.10 19.26
N ILE A 77 -8.73 -20.43 20.19
CA ILE A 77 -9.29 -19.44 21.09
C ILE A 77 -8.47 -18.15 21.05
N LEU A 78 -9.12 -17.04 21.43
CA LEU A 78 -8.45 -15.75 21.54
C LEU A 78 -7.43 -15.78 22.70
N ALA A 79 -6.23 -15.30 22.43
CA ALA A 79 -5.12 -15.28 23.39
C ALA A 79 -4.79 -13.89 23.94
N ILE A 80 -5.45 -12.86 23.43
CA ILE A 80 -5.33 -11.48 23.86
C ILE A 80 -6.66 -10.96 24.39
N ASP A 81 -6.61 -9.83 25.07
CA ASP A 81 -7.81 -9.05 25.39
C ASP A 81 -8.52 -8.63 24.08
N PRO A 82 -9.84 -8.88 23.92
CA PRO A 82 -10.60 -8.45 22.75
C PRO A 82 -10.46 -6.96 22.42
N ALA A 83 -10.27 -6.09 23.42
CA ALA A 83 -10.08 -4.66 23.21
C ALA A 83 -8.77 -4.31 22.46
N LYS A 84 -7.81 -5.24 22.41
CA LYS A 84 -6.54 -5.10 21.68
C LYS A 84 -6.60 -5.64 20.25
N LEU A 85 -7.74 -6.18 19.82
CA LEU A 85 -7.89 -6.64 18.45
C LEU A 85 -7.77 -5.47 17.48
N THR A 86 -7.10 -5.72 16.36
CA THR A 86 -6.97 -4.73 15.30
C THR A 86 -7.87 -5.02 14.10
N VAL A 87 -8.14 -3.99 13.28
CA VAL A 87 -8.80 -4.14 11.98
C VAL A 87 -8.08 -5.18 11.10
N LYS A 88 -6.76 -5.23 11.18
CA LYS A 88 -5.93 -6.21 10.46
C LYS A 88 -6.21 -7.65 10.92
N ASP A 89 -6.44 -7.85 12.22
CA ASP A 89 -6.74 -9.17 12.78
C ASP A 89 -8.17 -9.60 12.42
N LEU A 90 -9.13 -8.67 12.47
CA LEU A 90 -10.49 -8.90 11.98
C LEU A 90 -10.49 -9.31 10.50
N ASN A 91 -9.74 -8.61 9.64
CA ASN A 91 -9.64 -8.96 8.22
C ASN A 91 -9.09 -10.37 7.99
N ARG A 92 -8.14 -10.82 8.82
CA ARG A 92 -7.61 -12.19 8.79
C ARG A 92 -8.64 -13.23 9.21
N LEU A 93 -9.43 -12.93 10.24
CA LEU A 93 -10.52 -13.77 10.72
C LEU A 93 -11.62 -13.91 9.66
N ILE A 94 -11.98 -12.81 8.99
CA ILE A 94 -12.94 -12.79 7.87
C ILE A 94 -12.39 -13.63 6.70
N ALA A 95 -11.13 -13.42 6.32
CA ALA A 95 -10.51 -14.17 5.22
C ALA A 95 -10.48 -15.68 5.47
N TYR A 96 -10.22 -16.11 6.71
CA TYR A 96 -10.32 -17.52 7.07
C TYR A 96 -11.77 -18.02 6.98
N ASN A 97 -12.72 -17.31 7.60
CA ASN A 97 -14.11 -17.77 7.63
C ASN A 97 -14.76 -17.82 6.23
N ARG A 98 -14.42 -16.88 5.34
CA ARG A 98 -14.97 -16.78 3.98
C ARG A 98 -14.26 -17.69 2.97
N TYR A 99 -12.93 -17.78 3.03
CA TYR A 99 -12.13 -18.45 1.99
C TYR A 99 -11.32 -19.65 2.51
N LYS A 100 -11.44 -20.00 3.80
CA LYS A 100 -10.66 -21.05 4.46
C LYS A 100 -9.15 -20.88 4.29
N ASN A 101 -8.69 -19.63 4.22
CA ASN A 101 -7.27 -19.31 4.10
C ASN A 101 -6.50 -19.66 5.39
N LYS A 102 -5.88 -20.84 5.44
CA LYS A 102 -5.12 -21.32 6.60
C LYS A 102 -3.94 -20.42 6.96
N GLY A 103 -3.36 -19.71 5.99
CA GLY A 103 -2.24 -18.80 6.20
C GLY A 103 -2.57 -17.63 7.13
N THR A 104 -3.83 -17.17 7.15
CA THR A 104 -4.25 -16.09 8.04
C THR A 104 -4.34 -16.56 9.49
N VAL A 105 -4.82 -17.78 9.74
CA VAL A 105 -4.83 -18.39 11.07
C VAL A 105 -3.41 -18.60 11.58
N VAL A 106 -2.50 -19.13 10.74
CA VAL A 106 -1.08 -19.27 11.10
C VAL A 106 -0.46 -17.93 11.47
N ASN A 107 -0.80 -16.85 10.76
CA ASN A 107 -0.31 -15.51 11.08
C ASN A 107 -0.85 -15.01 12.42
N LEU A 108 -2.15 -15.19 12.69
CA LEU A 108 -2.77 -14.83 13.97
C LEU A 108 -2.15 -15.60 15.14
N VAL A 109 -1.81 -16.88 14.95
CA VAL A 109 -1.11 -17.69 15.96
C VAL A 109 0.32 -17.20 16.18
N LYS A 110 1.08 -16.95 15.10
CA LYS A 110 2.46 -16.41 15.20
C LYS A 110 2.52 -15.07 15.90
N LYS A 111 1.48 -14.24 15.77
CA LYS A 111 1.34 -12.96 16.46
C LYS A 111 0.85 -13.08 17.91
N GLY A 112 0.48 -14.27 18.36
CA GLY A 112 -0.09 -14.49 19.69
C GLY A 112 -1.54 -14.01 19.84
N VAL A 113 -2.23 -13.69 18.75
CA VAL A 113 -3.66 -13.29 18.78
C VAL A 113 -4.54 -14.50 19.03
N LEU A 114 -4.24 -15.62 18.37
CA LEU A 114 -4.91 -16.91 18.58
C LEU A 114 -3.95 -17.91 19.21
N ARG A 115 -4.49 -18.82 20.02
CA ARG A 115 -3.81 -20.04 20.44
C ARG A 115 -4.70 -21.24 20.18
N LYS A 116 -4.08 -22.42 20.03
CA LYS A 116 -4.85 -23.66 20.03
C LYS A 116 -5.57 -23.82 21.36
N LYS A 117 -6.78 -24.32 21.30
CA LYS A 117 -7.57 -24.66 22.48
C LYS A 117 -6.88 -25.71 23.34
#